data_AF-A0AA97ANF5-F1
#
_entry.id   AF-A0AA97ANF5-F1
#
_cell.length_a   1.000
_cell.length_b   1.000
_cell.length_c   1.000
_cell.angle_alpha   90.00
_cell.angle_beta   90.00
_cell.angle_gamma   90.00
#
_symmetry.space_group_name_H-M   'P 1'
#
loop_
_entity.id
_entity.type
_entity.pdbx_description
1 polymer ?
#
loop_
_entity_poly.entity_id
_entity_poly.type
_entity_poly.pdbx_seq_one_letter_code
_entity_poly.pdbx_strand_id
1 'polypeptide(L)'
;MNRARWGGDSDYLSWARTLDEWADGARPDPLQLPPLSPDDLPADTWQRLLARIASAVDRRLQGGLDLMVREVNDAADEFSVGRALTRGRDVLRSVRSVVTHPSLPADFRARMATLMDEHTRRLQEELERGVRALLADGADPHAVETRRRTLRDNPLTAVLSEPSAPPPAGWYEPTGRRRIVTPD
;
A
#
# COMPACT_ATOMS: atom_id res chain seq x y z
N MET A 1 7.20 -25.60 -29.22
CA MET A 1 5.90 -25.98 -28.63
C MET A 1 5.40 -24.82 -27.77
N ASN A 2 4.41 -24.08 -28.27
CA ASN A 2 3.88 -22.84 -27.69
C ASN A 2 2.76 -23.15 -26.67
N ARG A 3 3.08 -23.22 -25.38
CA ARG A 3 2.08 -23.30 -24.30
C ARG A 3 1.89 -21.99 -23.50
N ALA A 4 2.74 -20.97 -23.71
CA ALA A 4 2.74 -19.76 -22.88
C ALA A 4 1.63 -18.75 -23.18
N ARG A 5 1.08 -18.73 -24.40
CA ARG A 5 0.20 -17.61 -24.85
C ARG A 5 -1.21 -17.62 -24.26
N TRP A 6 -1.65 -18.73 -23.68
CA TRP A 6 -3.02 -18.87 -23.11
C TRP A 6 -3.07 -18.68 -21.59
N GLY A 7 -1.95 -18.83 -20.88
CA GLY A 7 -1.87 -18.60 -19.43
C GLY A 7 -1.85 -17.12 -19.07
N GLY A 8 -1.03 -16.32 -19.78
CA GLY A 8 -0.84 -14.89 -19.48
C GLY A 8 -2.12 -14.05 -19.56
N ASP A 9 -3.03 -14.34 -20.51
CA ASP A 9 -4.32 -13.64 -20.59
C ASP A 9 -5.24 -13.99 -19.39
N SER A 10 -5.22 -15.25 -18.93
CA SER A 10 -5.99 -15.69 -17.76
C SER A 10 -5.43 -15.10 -16.46
N ASP A 11 -4.11 -15.01 -16.33
CA ASP A 11 -3.45 -14.45 -15.16
C ASP A 11 -3.64 -12.93 -15.10
N TYR A 12 -3.53 -12.22 -16.24
CA TYR A 12 -3.86 -10.80 -16.32
C TYR A 12 -5.31 -10.52 -15.90
N LEU A 13 -6.28 -11.31 -16.39
CA LEU A 13 -7.69 -11.14 -16.02
C LEU A 13 -7.92 -11.40 -14.53
N SER A 14 -7.23 -12.38 -13.96
CA SER A 14 -7.28 -12.67 -12.52
C SER A 14 -6.74 -11.50 -11.70
N TRP A 15 -5.60 -10.94 -12.10
CA TRP A 15 -5.06 -9.71 -11.53
C TRP A 15 -6.02 -8.55 -11.64
N ALA A 16 -6.55 -8.30 -12.83
CA ALA A 16 -7.43 -7.16 -13.11
C ALA A 16 -8.70 -7.18 -12.24
N ARG A 17 -9.36 -8.34 -12.12
CA ARG A 17 -10.56 -8.52 -11.30
C ARG A 17 -10.25 -8.36 -9.81
N THR A 18 -9.22 -9.02 -9.30
CA THR A 18 -8.85 -8.92 -7.88
C THR A 18 -8.50 -7.48 -7.51
N LEU A 19 -7.81 -6.74 -8.38
CA LEU A 19 -7.48 -5.33 -8.15
C LEU A 19 -8.73 -4.45 -8.10
N ASP A 20 -9.76 -4.71 -8.91
CA ASP A 20 -11.02 -3.95 -8.84
C ASP A 20 -11.77 -4.22 -7.54
N GLU A 21 -11.99 -5.50 -7.21
CA GLU A 21 -12.69 -5.90 -5.98
C GLU A 21 -11.97 -5.35 -4.74
N TRP A 22 -10.63 -5.44 -4.73
CA TRP A 22 -9.79 -4.90 -3.67
C TRP A 22 -9.90 -3.37 -3.58
N ALA A 23 -9.85 -2.66 -4.72
CA ALA A 23 -9.99 -1.21 -4.76
C ALA A 23 -11.31 -0.75 -4.15
N ASP A 24 -12.39 -1.49 -4.40
CA ASP A 24 -13.75 -1.12 -3.99
C ASP A 24 -14.09 -1.44 -2.53
N GLY A 25 -13.22 -2.13 -1.78
CA GLY A 25 -13.51 -2.42 -0.37
C GLY A 25 -13.14 -3.82 0.06
N ALA A 26 -13.18 -4.79 -0.86
CA ALA A 26 -13.00 -6.19 -0.51
C ALA A 26 -11.60 -6.44 0.08
N ARG A 27 -11.47 -7.54 0.81
CA ARG A 27 -10.20 -8.00 1.39
C ARG A 27 -9.76 -9.32 0.77
N PRO A 28 -9.64 -9.43 -0.57
CA PRO A 28 -8.96 -10.58 -1.15
C PRO A 28 -7.50 -10.54 -0.69
N ASP A 29 -6.92 -11.69 -0.40
CA ASP A 29 -5.50 -11.78 -0.07
C ASP A 29 -4.68 -11.52 -1.35
N PRO A 30 -3.97 -10.38 -1.48
CA PRO A 30 -3.22 -10.08 -2.69
C PRO A 30 -2.06 -11.06 -2.90
N LEU A 31 -1.62 -11.78 -1.86
CA LEU A 31 -0.58 -12.80 -1.96
C LEU A 31 -1.06 -14.08 -2.66
N GLN A 32 -2.37 -14.23 -2.88
CA GLN A 32 -2.97 -15.32 -3.65
C GLN A 32 -3.03 -15.02 -5.15
N LEU A 33 -2.54 -13.85 -5.57
CA LEU A 33 -2.48 -13.51 -6.99
C LEU A 33 -1.50 -14.45 -7.72
N PRO A 34 -1.84 -14.87 -8.96
CA PRO A 34 -0.97 -15.75 -9.72
C PRO A 34 0.38 -15.06 -9.95
N PRO A 35 1.49 -15.79 -9.82
CA PRO A 35 2.80 -15.23 -10.05
C PRO A 35 2.95 -14.80 -11.51
N LEU A 36 3.43 -13.58 -11.74
CA LEU A 36 3.77 -13.09 -13.08
C LEU A 36 5.28 -12.93 -13.20
N SER A 37 5.85 -13.48 -14.27
CA SER A 37 7.20 -13.25 -14.75
C SER A 37 7.19 -12.17 -15.84
N PRO A 38 8.24 -11.33 -15.96
CA PRO A 38 8.33 -10.33 -17.03
C PRO A 38 8.09 -10.87 -18.45
N ASP A 39 8.42 -12.13 -18.69
CA ASP A 39 8.25 -12.79 -20.00
C ASP A 39 6.83 -13.33 -20.25
N ASP A 40 5.95 -13.31 -19.25
CA ASP A 40 4.60 -13.90 -19.35
C ASP A 40 3.60 -13.01 -20.08
N LEU A 41 3.87 -11.69 -20.14
CA LEU A 41 2.99 -10.71 -20.77
C LEU A 41 3.73 -9.87 -21.82
N PRO A 42 3.07 -9.51 -22.93
CA PRO A 42 3.58 -8.48 -23.84
C PRO A 42 3.82 -7.15 -23.11
N ALA A 43 4.79 -6.36 -23.59
CA ALA A 43 5.15 -5.07 -22.98
C ALA A 43 3.94 -4.13 -22.78
N ASP A 44 3.06 -4.03 -23.77
CA ASP A 44 1.85 -3.18 -23.68
C ASP A 44 0.85 -3.70 -22.63
N THR A 45 0.77 -5.01 -22.43
CA THR A 45 -0.07 -5.62 -21.39
C THR A 45 0.51 -5.38 -20.01
N TRP A 46 1.84 -5.43 -19.87
CA TRP A 46 2.52 -5.02 -18.64
C TRP A 46 2.25 -3.55 -18.28
N GLN A 47 2.37 -2.64 -19.24
CA GLN A 47 2.08 -1.22 -19.01
C GLN A 47 0.63 -1.00 -18.55
N ARG A 48 -0.33 -1.68 -19.19
CA ARG A 48 -1.75 -1.63 -18.78
C ARG A 48 -1.97 -2.17 -17.38
N LEU A 49 -1.30 -3.27 -17.01
CA LEU A 49 -1.38 -3.82 -15.66
C LEU A 49 -0.83 -2.85 -14.61
N LEU A 50 0.34 -2.25 -14.86
CA LEU A 50 0.93 -1.27 -13.94
C LEU A 50 0.05 -0.02 -13.78
N ALA A 51 -0.54 0.47 -14.87
CA ALA A 51 -1.51 1.57 -14.81
C ALA A 51 -2.76 1.19 -14.00
N ARG A 52 -3.26 -0.05 -14.16
CA ARG A 52 -4.40 -0.54 -13.39
C ARG A 52 -4.08 -0.68 -11.91
N ILE A 53 -2.88 -1.15 -11.56
CA ILE A 53 -2.41 -1.19 -10.16
C ILE A 53 -2.38 0.21 -9.57
N ALA A 54 -1.77 1.18 -10.27
CA ALA A 54 -1.71 2.56 -9.80
C ALA A 54 -3.12 3.14 -9.56
N SER A 55 -4.05 2.93 -10.49
CA SER A 55 -5.44 3.37 -10.36
C SER A 55 -6.21 2.66 -9.23
N ALA A 56 -6.00 1.35 -9.04
CA ALA A 56 -6.62 0.60 -7.95
C ALA A 56 -6.11 1.08 -6.58
N VAL A 57 -4.79 1.33 -6.48
CA VAL A 57 -4.14 1.87 -5.28
C VAL A 57 -4.72 3.23 -4.93
N ASP A 58 -4.81 4.13 -5.91
CA ASP A 58 -5.37 5.47 -5.74
C ASP A 58 -6.81 5.42 -5.22
N ARG A 59 -7.69 4.64 -5.86
CA ARG A 59 -9.07 4.42 -5.41
C ARG A 59 -9.16 3.88 -3.98
N ARG A 60 -8.34 2.88 -3.66
CA ARG A 60 -8.33 2.24 -2.34
C ARG A 60 -7.89 3.22 -1.24
N LEU A 61 -6.85 4.00 -1.53
CA LEU A 61 -6.35 5.03 -0.62
C LEU A 61 -7.39 6.12 -0.42
N GLN A 62 -7.92 6.68 -1.50
CA GLN A 62 -8.92 7.74 -1.42
C GLN A 62 -10.14 7.28 -0.63
N GLY A 63 -10.78 6.16 -1.01
CA GLY A 63 -11.98 5.68 -0.32
C GLY A 63 -11.73 5.31 1.15
N GLY A 64 -10.60 4.68 1.45
CA GLY A 64 -10.28 4.24 2.81
C GLY A 64 -9.84 5.39 3.73
N LEU A 65 -9.01 6.30 3.23
CA LEU A 65 -8.47 7.41 4.01
C LEU A 65 -9.49 8.54 4.15
N ASP A 66 -10.32 8.82 3.14
CA ASP A 66 -11.42 9.80 3.26
C ASP A 66 -12.41 9.37 4.35
N LEU A 67 -12.73 8.07 4.40
CA LEU A 67 -13.56 7.51 5.47
C LEU A 67 -12.89 7.67 6.84
N MET A 68 -11.59 7.35 6.94
CA MET A 68 -10.83 7.54 8.18
C MET A 68 -10.86 9.00 8.64
N VAL A 69 -10.54 9.96 7.75
CA VAL A 69 -10.51 11.39 8.08
C VAL A 69 -11.89 11.85 8.55
N ARG A 70 -12.95 11.44 7.86
CA ARG A 70 -14.32 11.74 8.27
C ARG A 70 -14.61 11.20 9.67
N GLU A 71 -14.28 9.95 9.94
CA GLU A 71 -14.51 9.34 11.24
C GLU A 71 -13.69 9.98 12.37
N VAL A 72 -12.47 10.43 12.10
CA VAL A 72 -11.66 11.20 13.06
C VAL A 72 -12.32 12.54 13.40
N ASN A 73 -12.88 13.21 12.39
CA ASN A 73 -13.56 14.50 12.56
C ASN A 73 -14.92 14.36 13.26
N ASP A 74 -15.68 13.31 12.94
CA ASP A 74 -17.01 13.05 13.50
C ASP A 74 -16.94 12.39 14.91
N ALA A 75 -15.76 11.90 15.33
CA ALA A 75 -15.59 11.21 16.60
C ALA A 75 -15.74 12.14 17.82
N ALA A 76 -16.72 11.80 18.67
CA ALA A 76 -16.97 12.48 19.94
C ALA A 76 -15.96 12.10 21.05
N ASP A 77 -15.23 11.01 20.89
CA ASP A 77 -14.32 10.45 21.89
C ASP A 77 -13.03 9.89 21.27
N GLU A 78 -11.99 9.81 22.09
CA GLU A 78 -10.65 9.42 21.66
C GLU A 78 -10.50 7.94 21.30
N PHE A 79 -11.36 7.08 21.84
CA PHE A 79 -11.36 5.67 21.47
C PHE A 79 -11.86 5.49 20.04
N SER A 80 -12.89 6.25 19.65
CA SER A 80 -13.38 6.32 18.27
C SER A 80 -12.31 6.85 17.31
N VAL A 81 -11.55 7.87 17.70
CA VAL A 81 -10.39 8.38 16.94
C VAL A 81 -9.33 7.30 16.76
N GLY A 82 -8.90 6.64 17.84
CA GLY A 82 -7.91 5.57 17.79
C GLY A 82 -8.33 4.40 16.89
N ARG A 83 -9.63 4.06 16.90
CA ARG A 83 -10.19 3.04 15.99
C ARG A 83 -10.13 3.50 14.52
N ALA A 84 -10.48 4.74 14.23
CA ALA A 84 -10.38 5.29 12.87
C ALA A 84 -8.94 5.23 12.36
N LEU A 85 -7.96 5.71 13.15
CA LEU A 85 -6.53 5.65 12.82
C LEU A 85 -6.03 4.22 12.61
N THR A 86 -6.52 3.27 13.42
CA THR A 86 -6.20 1.85 13.24
C THR A 86 -6.71 1.31 11.90
N ARG A 87 -7.93 1.67 11.50
CA ARG A 87 -8.43 1.32 10.17
C ARG A 87 -7.63 1.98 9.05
N GLY A 88 -7.22 3.24 9.22
CA GLY A 88 -6.32 3.91 8.29
C GLY A 88 -5.00 3.15 8.10
N ARG A 89 -4.39 2.70 9.20
CA ARG A 89 -3.18 1.85 9.13
C ARG A 89 -3.42 0.54 8.39
N ASP A 90 -4.57 -0.10 8.58
CA ASP A 90 -4.91 -1.32 7.84
C ASP A 90 -5.05 -1.08 6.33
N VAL A 91 -5.61 0.06 5.92
CA VAL A 91 -5.66 0.48 4.51
C VAL A 91 -4.25 0.66 3.97
N LEU A 92 -3.40 1.42 4.67
CA LEU A 92 -2.01 1.67 4.27
C LEU A 92 -1.19 0.37 4.16
N ARG A 93 -1.36 -0.56 5.12
CA ARG A 93 -0.70 -1.87 5.10
C ARG A 93 -1.15 -2.71 3.91
N SER A 94 -2.45 -2.71 3.64
CA SER A 94 -3.02 -3.42 2.49
C SER A 94 -2.53 -2.85 1.15
N VAL A 95 -2.36 -1.53 1.05
CA VAL A 95 -1.80 -0.90 -0.15
C VAL A 95 -0.32 -1.24 -0.30
N ARG A 96 0.45 -1.18 0.80
CA ARG A 96 1.87 -1.56 0.82
C ARG A 96 2.06 -2.98 0.30
N SER A 97 1.27 -3.95 0.74
CA SER A 97 1.40 -5.34 0.28
C SER A 97 1.18 -5.52 -1.23
N VAL A 98 0.25 -4.76 -1.83
CA VAL A 98 0.01 -4.77 -3.29
C VAL A 98 1.19 -4.16 -4.04
N VAL A 99 1.65 -2.97 -3.64
CA VAL A 99 2.71 -2.26 -4.39
C VAL A 99 4.10 -2.88 -4.23
N THR A 100 4.32 -3.67 -3.16
CA THR A 100 5.56 -4.43 -2.95
C THR A 100 5.46 -5.88 -3.42
N HIS A 101 4.37 -6.27 -4.07
CA HIS A 101 4.11 -7.66 -4.46
C HIS A 101 5.24 -8.22 -5.35
N PRO A 102 5.82 -9.40 -5.06
CA PRO A 102 7.03 -9.91 -5.72
C PRO A 102 6.91 -10.13 -7.24
N SER A 103 5.70 -10.28 -7.77
CA SER A 103 5.46 -10.34 -9.22
C SER A 103 5.63 -9.02 -9.95
N LEU A 104 5.80 -7.91 -9.23
CA LEU A 104 5.99 -6.59 -9.83
C LEU A 104 7.46 -6.31 -10.12
N PRO A 105 7.77 -5.58 -11.22
CA PRO A 105 9.13 -5.18 -11.53
C PRO A 105 9.80 -4.47 -10.35
N ALA A 106 11.06 -4.81 -10.05
CA ALA A 106 11.78 -4.29 -8.89
C ALA A 106 11.80 -2.76 -8.83
N ASP A 107 12.04 -2.09 -9.96
CA ASP A 107 12.03 -0.63 -10.07
C ASP A 107 10.66 -0.02 -9.74
N PHE A 108 9.58 -0.68 -10.15
CA PHE A 108 8.22 -0.24 -9.83
C PHE A 108 7.95 -0.38 -8.32
N ARG A 109 8.31 -1.52 -7.73
CA ARG A 109 8.16 -1.76 -6.28
C ARG A 109 8.91 -0.71 -5.47
N ALA A 110 10.17 -0.44 -5.82
CA ALA A 110 11.00 0.55 -5.13
C ALA A 110 10.38 1.95 -5.20
N ARG A 111 9.99 2.40 -6.41
CA ARG A 111 9.38 3.73 -6.61
C ARG A 111 8.06 3.87 -5.84
N MET A 112 7.18 2.88 -5.94
CA MET A 112 5.89 2.91 -5.26
C MET A 112 6.04 2.84 -3.74
N ALA A 113 6.97 2.06 -3.22
CA ALA A 113 7.27 2.03 -1.79
C ALA A 113 7.71 3.40 -1.28
N THR A 114 8.62 4.08 -2.00
CA THR A 114 9.04 5.45 -1.65
C THR A 114 7.87 6.44 -1.67
N LEU A 115 7.05 6.41 -2.72
CA LEU A 115 5.87 7.29 -2.82
C LEU A 115 4.87 7.04 -1.67
N MET A 116 4.64 5.78 -1.32
CA MET A 116 3.77 5.40 -0.20
C MET A 116 4.31 5.86 1.15
N ASP A 117 5.62 5.73 1.36
CA ASP A 117 6.27 6.19 2.59
C ASP A 117 6.15 7.72 2.72
N GLU A 118 6.37 8.47 1.64
CA GLU A 118 6.19 9.93 1.62
C GLU A 118 4.73 10.33 1.86
N HIS A 119 3.79 9.68 1.18
CA HIS A 119 2.36 9.97 1.34
C HIS A 119 1.89 9.73 2.78
N THR A 120 2.32 8.61 3.39
CA THR A 120 1.99 8.27 4.79
C THR A 120 2.51 9.33 5.76
N ARG A 121 3.73 9.86 5.54
CA ARG A 121 4.28 10.95 6.37
C ARG A 121 3.49 12.24 6.20
N ARG A 122 3.16 12.63 4.96
CA ARG A 122 2.36 13.85 4.70
C ARG A 122 0.98 13.77 5.36
N LEU A 123 0.30 12.63 5.28
CA LEU A 123 -0.99 12.43 5.92
C LEU A 123 -0.91 12.55 7.46
N GLN A 124 0.14 11.98 8.06
CA GLN A 124 0.38 12.15 9.50
C GLN A 124 0.56 13.63 9.87
N GLU A 125 1.37 14.37 9.10
CA GLU A 125 1.59 15.81 9.33
C GLU A 125 0.32 16.63 9.16
N GLU A 126 -0.55 16.28 8.20
CA GLU A 126 -1.84 16.92 7.98
C GLU A 126 -2.80 16.72 9.15
N LEU A 127 -2.89 15.49 9.68
CA LEU A 127 -3.70 15.21 10.87
C LEU A 127 -3.22 16.03 12.08
N GLU A 128 -1.90 16.06 12.31
CA GLU A 128 -1.31 16.84 13.40
C GLU A 128 -1.52 18.35 13.20
N ARG A 129 -1.48 18.84 11.96
CA ARG A 129 -1.78 20.24 11.63
C ARG A 129 -3.23 20.57 11.89
N GLY A 130 -4.17 19.68 11.54
CA GLY A 130 -5.58 19.83 11.83
C GLY A 130 -5.86 19.97 13.34
N VAL A 131 -5.22 19.14 14.17
CA VAL A 131 -5.35 19.25 15.62
C VAL A 131 -4.78 20.56 16.17
N ARG A 132 -3.66 21.06 15.61
CA ARG A 132 -3.13 22.38 15.98
C ARG A 132 -4.08 23.53 15.59
N ALA A 133 -4.80 23.41 14.49
CA ALA A 133 -5.77 24.41 14.06
C ALA A 133 -6.95 24.53 15.04
N LEU A 134 -7.40 23.43 15.65
CA LEU A 134 -8.46 23.46 16.66
C LEU A 134 -8.15 24.39 17.85
N LEU A 135 -6.87 24.44 18.29
CA LEU A 135 -6.44 25.39 19.33
C LEU A 135 -6.54 26.84 18.86
N ALA A 136 -6.17 27.11 17.60
CA ALA A 136 -6.27 28.45 17.02
C ALA A 136 -7.73 28.90 16.88
N ASP A 137 -8.64 27.97 16.65
CA ASP A 137 -10.09 28.20 16.53
C ASP A 137 -10.81 28.30 17.90
N GLY A 138 -10.07 28.22 19.00
CA GLY A 138 -10.60 28.42 20.36
C GLY A 138 -11.20 27.18 21.02
N ALA A 139 -10.88 25.97 20.54
CA ALA A 139 -11.26 24.74 21.21
C ALA A 139 -10.62 24.62 22.61
N ASP A 140 -11.23 23.81 23.48
CA ASP A 140 -10.70 23.55 24.82
C ASP A 140 -9.26 22.98 24.75
N PRO A 141 -8.26 23.65 25.38
CA PRO A 141 -6.88 23.19 25.36
C PRO A 141 -6.68 21.77 25.91
N HIS A 142 -7.48 21.36 26.91
CA HIS A 142 -7.35 20.02 27.48
C HIS A 142 -7.84 18.95 26.48
N ALA A 143 -8.98 19.21 25.82
CA ALA A 143 -9.49 18.34 24.76
C ALA A 143 -8.49 18.22 23.60
N VAL A 144 -7.87 19.32 23.17
CA VAL A 144 -6.88 19.28 22.10
C VAL A 144 -5.61 18.52 22.51
N GLU A 145 -5.12 18.70 23.74
CA GLU A 145 -3.96 17.92 24.21
C GLU A 145 -4.26 16.42 24.25
N THR A 146 -5.47 16.06 24.67
CA THR A 146 -5.92 14.65 24.67
C THR A 146 -5.94 14.10 23.25
N ARG A 147 -6.51 14.84 22.29
CA ARG A 147 -6.51 14.47 20.86
C ARG A 147 -5.11 14.33 20.28
N ARG A 148 -4.20 15.25 20.63
CA ARG A 148 -2.78 15.21 20.23
C ARG A 148 -2.09 13.97 20.76
N ARG A 149 -2.35 13.63 22.02
CA ARG A 149 -1.82 12.40 22.63
C ARG A 149 -2.35 11.16 21.91
N THR A 150 -3.65 11.10 21.59
CA THR A 150 -4.22 9.98 20.84
C THR A 150 -3.56 9.78 19.47
N LEU A 151 -3.32 10.86 18.72
CA LEU A 151 -2.58 10.80 17.44
C LEU A 151 -1.15 10.29 17.63
N ARG A 152 -0.47 10.74 18.69
CA ARG A 152 0.90 10.32 19.00
C ARG A 152 0.98 8.86 19.40
N ASP A 153 -0.01 8.37 20.14
CA ASP A 153 -0.10 6.98 20.60
C ASP A 153 -0.56 6.04 19.46
N ASN A 154 -1.19 6.59 18.41
CA ASN A 154 -1.68 5.83 17.24
C ASN A 154 -1.18 6.42 15.91
N PRO A 155 0.15 6.52 15.70
CA PRO A 155 0.68 7.17 14.51
C PRO A 155 0.45 6.31 13.28
N LEU A 156 0.02 6.93 12.17
CA LEU A 156 -0.15 6.23 10.89
C LEU A 156 1.20 5.70 10.37
N THR A 157 2.28 6.43 10.66
CA THR A 157 3.66 6.07 10.30
C THR A 157 4.17 4.80 10.96
N ALA A 158 3.46 4.22 11.93
CA ALA A 158 3.78 2.91 12.48
C ALA A 158 3.86 1.82 11.38
N VAL A 159 3.08 1.95 10.29
CA VAL A 159 3.11 1.01 9.16
C VAL A 159 4.45 1.01 8.41
N LEU A 160 5.25 2.08 8.54
CA LEU A 160 6.55 2.20 7.86
C LEU A 160 7.64 1.37 8.54
N SER A 161 7.50 1.12 9.83
CA SER A 161 8.43 0.34 10.64
C SER A 161 8.16 -1.17 10.58
N GLU A 162 7.04 -1.58 9.98
CA GLU A 162 6.72 -2.98 9.78
C GLU A 162 7.54 -3.55 8.60
N PRO A 163 8.18 -4.72 8.75
CA PRO A 163 8.89 -5.36 7.65
C PRO A 163 7.92 -5.57 6.48
N SER A 164 8.28 -5.10 5.29
CA SER A 164 7.64 -5.59 4.07
C SER A 164 7.84 -7.10 4.06
N ALA A 165 6.76 -7.87 3.97
CA ALA A 165 6.84 -9.34 4.05
C ALA A 165 7.97 -9.87 3.17
N PRO A 166 8.84 -10.76 3.68
CA PRO A 166 9.89 -11.35 2.85
C PRO A 166 9.23 -12.08 1.68
N PRO A 167 9.82 -12.03 0.47
CA PRO A 167 9.31 -12.81 -0.64
C PRO A 167 9.28 -14.30 -0.23
N PRO A 168 8.28 -15.08 -0.69
CA PRO A 168 8.30 -16.53 -0.51
C PRO A 168 9.65 -17.09 -0.96
N ALA A 169 10.21 -18.07 -0.25
CA ALA A 169 11.41 -18.74 -0.72
C ALA A 169 11.10 -19.42 -2.07
N GLY A 170 11.69 -18.94 -3.18
CA GLY A 170 11.47 -19.51 -4.51
C GLY A 170 11.35 -18.50 -5.67
N TRP A 171 11.34 -17.19 -5.40
CA TRP A 171 11.32 -16.18 -6.46
C TRP A 171 12.73 -15.92 -7.00
N TYR A 172 12.86 -16.02 -8.33
CA TYR A 172 14.12 -15.94 -9.07
C TYR A 172 14.71 -14.53 -8.99
N GLU A 173 15.83 -14.37 -8.28
CA GLU A 173 16.76 -13.26 -8.53
C GLU A 173 17.57 -13.60 -9.79
N PRO A 174 17.58 -12.76 -10.85
CA PRO A 174 18.57 -12.89 -11.91
C PRO A 174 19.92 -12.47 -11.34
N THR A 175 20.61 -13.39 -10.66
CA THR A 175 21.99 -13.19 -10.27
C THR A 175 22.82 -13.13 -11.55
N GLY A 176 23.29 -11.93 -11.87
CA GLY A 176 24.30 -11.72 -12.89
C GLY A 176 25.47 -12.67 -12.63
N ARG A 177 25.69 -13.58 -13.58
CA ARG A 177 26.84 -14.50 -13.61
C ARG A 177 28.13 -13.72 -13.38
N ARG A 178 28.74 -13.85 -12.20
CA ARG A 178 30.18 -13.66 -12.03
C ARG A 178 30.83 -15.02 -11.88
N ARG A 179 31.20 -15.60 -13.02
CA ARG A 179 32.02 -16.81 -13.11
C ARG A 179 33.41 -16.45 -12.60
N ILE A 180 33.72 -16.79 -11.36
CA ILE A 180 35.10 -16.79 -10.88
C ILE A 180 35.75 -18.01 -11.53
N VAL A 181 36.58 -17.77 -12.54
CA VAL A 181 37.52 -18.74 -13.06
C VAL A 181 38.76 -18.63 -12.18
N THR A 182 39.02 -19.65 -11.37
CA THR A 182 40.33 -19.83 -10.72
C THR A 182 41.26 -20.46 -11.76
N PRO A 183 42.43 -19.89 -12.08
CA PRO A 183 43.45 -20.60 -12.83
C PRO A 183 44.15 -21.63 -11.92
N ASP A 184 44.50 -22.78 -12.52
CA ASP A 184 45.39 -23.81 -11.95
C ASP A 184 46.77 -23.25 -11.54
#